data_AF-A0A8X6HGA4-F1
#
_entry.id   AF-A0A8X6HGA4-F1
#
_cell.length_a   1.000
_cell.length_b   1.000
_cell.length_c   1.000
_cell.angle_alpha   90.00
_cell.angle_beta   90.00
_cell.angle_gamma   90.00
#
_symmetry.space_group_name_H-M   'P 1'
#
loop_
_entity.id
_entity.type
_entity.pdbx_description
1 polymer ?
#
loop_
_entity_poly.entity_id
_entity_poly.type
_entity_poly.pdbx_seq_one_letter_code
_entity_poly.pdbx_strand_id
1 'polypeptide(L)'
;MDCVVNPPQKGEPSYDLFIKEKTAVLQSLKERALMVEKTFNNMKGMKCNSVAGAMYAFPRLTLPENAIKKAKSVGQAPDFFYAMQLLENTGICVVPGSGFGQLPNTYHFRTTILPQPEKLTVMLNKLEEYHNKFLEEYK
;
A
#
# COMPACT_ATOMS: atom_id res chain seq x y z
N MET A 1 -29.24 0.38 -5.70
CA MET A 1 -28.64 -0.36 -4.57
C MET A 1 -29.24 -1.75 -4.36
N ASP A 2 -30.43 -2.04 -4.92
CA ASP A 2 -31.17 -3.30 -4.74
C ASP A 2 -30.30 -4.58 -4.88
N CYS A 3 -29.56 -4.73 -5.98
CA CYS A 3 -28.75 -5.94 -6.22
C CYS A 3 -27.59 -6.17 -5.21
N VAL A 4 -27.08 -5.13 -4.55
CA VAL A 4 -25.97 -5.26 -3.58
C VAL A 4 -26.50 -5.67 -2.21
N VAL A 5 -27.73 -5.26 -1.87
CA VAL A 5 -28.38 -5.55 -0.59
C VAL A 5 -29.26 -6.80 -0.63
N ASN A 6 -29.56 -7.31 -1.83
CA ASN A 6 -30.37 -8.51 -2.06
C ASN A 6 -29.65 -9.53 -2.97
N PRO A 7 -28.58 -10.21 -2.49
CA PRO A 7 -27.88 -11.22 -3.27
C PRO A 7 -28.71 -12.50 -3.42
N PRO A 8 -28.36 -13.39 -4.36
CA PRO A 8 -29.02 -14.68 -4.50
C PRO A 8 -29.05 -15.46 -3.18
N GLN A 9 -30.16 -16.13 -2.90
CA GLN A 9 -30.42 -16.91 -1.69
C GLN A 9 -30.22 -18.41 -1.94
N LYS A 10 -29.95 -19.17 -0.87
CA LYS A 10 -29.74 -20.62 -0.99
C LYS A 10 -30.97 -21.29 -1.63
N GLY A 11 -30.74 -22.02 -2.72
CA GLY A 11 -31.78 -22.67 -3.52
C GLY A 11 -32.14 -21.92 -4.81
N GLU A 12 -31.67 -20.68 -4.98
CA GLU A 12 -31.84 -19.95 -6.24
C GLU A 12 -30.80 -20.37 -7.29
N PRO A 13 -31.12 -20.28 -8.60
CA PRO A 13 -30.27 -20.83 -9.67
C PRO A 13 -28.83 -20.32 -9.70
N SER A 14 -28.59 -19.07 -9.26
CA SER A 14 -27.28 -18.42 -9.31
C SER A 14 -26.53 -18.42 -7.97
N TYR A 15 -27.10 -18.97 -6.89
CA TYR A 15 -26.52 -18.90 -5.54
C TYR A 15 -25.13 -19.52 -5.45
N ASP A 16 -24.96 -20.75 -5.93
CA ASP A 16 -23.69 -21.46 -5.80
C ASP A 16 -22.57 -20.77 -6.60
N LEU A 17 -22.89 -20.24 -7.79
CA LEU A 17 -21.95 -19.47 -8.59
C LEU A 17 -21.57 -18.16 -7.89
N PHE A 18 -22.56 -17.42 -7.39
CA PHE A 18 -22.33 -16.16 -6.68
C PHE A 18 -21.44 -16.34 -5.45
N ILE A 19 -21.71 -17.35 -4.61
CA ILE A 19 -20.89 -17.63 -3.42
C ILE A 19 -19.47 -18.04 -3.81
N LYS A 20 -19.31 -18.85 -4.86
CA LYS A 20 -18.00 -19.25 -5.37
C LYS A 20 -17.19 -18.03 -5.82
N GLU A 21 -17.77 -17.15 -6.64
CA GLU A 21 -17.11 -15.96 -7.17
C GLU A 21 -16.77 -14.96 -6.06
N LYS A 22 -17.73 -14.66 -5.17
CA LYS A 22 -17.53 -13.77 -4.02
C LYS A 22 -16.37 -14.28 -3.14
N THR A 23 -16.38 -15.56 -2.81
CA THR A 23 -15.35 -16.17 -1.96
C THR A 23 -13.98 -16.13 -2.65
N ALA A 24 -13.92 -16.43 -3.95
CA ALA A 24 -12.68 -16.36 -4.72
C ALA A 24 -12.09 -14.92 -4.74
N VAL A 25 -12.94 -13.91 -4.94
CA VAL A 25 -12.51 -12.50 -4.91
C VAL A 25 -11.97 -12.10 -3.53
N LEU A 26 -12.68 -12.44 -2.46
CA LEU A 26 -12.25 -12.13 -1.09
C LEU A 26 -10.95 -12.85 -0.72
N GLN A 27 -10.80 -14.11 -1.12
CA GLN A 27 -9.57 -14.87 -0.90
C GLN A 27 -8.38 -14.27 -1.66
N SER A 28 -8.58 -13.87 -2.93
CA SER A 28 -7.56 -13.18 -3.72
C SER A 28 -7.15 -11.83 -3.10
N LEU A 29 -8.08 -11.08 -2.53
CA LEU A 29 -7.77 -9.84 -1.81
C LEU A 29 -6.97 -10.11 -0.54
N LYS A 30 -7.33 -11.15 0.23
CA LYS A 30 -6.60 -11.56 1.43
C LYS A 30 -5.16 -11.95 1.11
N GLU A 31 -4.92 -12.70 0.04
CA GLU A 31 -3.57 -13.09 -0.38
C GLU A 31 -2.71 -11.89 -0.75
N ARG A 32 -3.27 -10.94 -1.49
CA ARG A 32 -2.58 -9.69 -1.87
C ARG A 32 -2.31 -8.78 -0.68
N ALA A 33 -3.24 -8.72 0.28
CA ALA A 33 -3.06 -8.02 1.55
C ALA A 33 -1.86 -8.58 2.33
N LEU A 34 -1.78 -9.91 2.47
CA LEU A 34 -0.67 -10.58 3.14
C LEU A 34 0.66 -10.38 2.41
N MET A 35 0.65 -10.40 1.08
CA MET A 35 1.83 -10.15 0.26
C MET A 35 2.39 -8.74 0.54
N VAL A 36 1.55 -7.71 0.48
CA VAL A 36 1.94 -6.31 0.74
C VAL A 36 2.46 -6.12 2.16
N GLU A 37 1.74 -6.65 3.16
CA GLU A 37 2.14 -6.60 4.56
C GLU A 37 3.52 -7.23 4.77
N LYS A 38 3.72 -8.45 4.27
CA LYS A 38 4.96 -9.20 4.43
C LYS A 38 6.14 -8.48 3.77
N THR A 39 5.96 -7.97 2.55
CA THR A 39 7.01 -7.23 1.86
C THR A 39 7.42 -5.99 2.65
N PHE A 40 6.48 -5.13 3.03
CA PHE A 40 6.83 -3.91 3.75
C PHE A 40 7.44 -4.17 5.13
N ASN A 41 7.02 -5.23 5.83
CA ASN A 41 7.64 -5.59 7.11
C ASN A 41 9.05 -6.17 6.98
N ASN A 42 9.46 -6.64 5.80
CA ASN A 42 10.82 -7.10 5.53
C ASN A 42 11.75 -5.97 5.08
N MET A 43 11.20 -4.83 4.65
CA MET A 43 11.98 -3.69 4.18
C MET A 43 12.55 -2.89 5.34
N LYS A 44 13.84 -2.55 5.28
CA LYS A 44 14.53 -1.78 6.33
C LYS A 44 13.85 -0.44 6.56
N GLY A 45 13.49 -0.12 7.80
CA GLY A 45 12.89 1.17 8.12
C GLY A 45 11.44 1.30 7.66
N MET A 46 10.76 0.20 7.32
CA MET A 46 9.32 0.16 7.12
C MET A 46 8.64 -0.72 8.18
N LYS A 47 7.42 -0.36 8.55
CA LYS A 47 6.53 -1.19 9.37
C LYS A 47 5.11 -1.09 8.85
N CYS A 48 4.50 -2.20 8.51
CA CYS A 48 3.12 -2.27 8.05
C CYS A 48 2.27 -3.06 9.04
N ASN A 49 1.16 -2.46 9.48
CA ASN A 49 0.15 -3.18 10.23
C ASN A 49 -0.59 -4.16 9.30
N SER A 50 -1.19 -5.19 9.89
CA SER A 50 -1.97 -6.16 9.13
C SER A 50 -3.19 -5.50 8.47
N VAL A 51 -3.40 -5.82 7.20
CA VAL A 51 -4.51 -5.30 6.41
C VAL A 51 -5.71 -6.22 6.61
N ALA A 52 -6.45 -6.01 7.69
CA ALA A 52 -7.59 -6.85 8.08
C ALA A 52 -8.82 -6.68 7.16
N GLY A 53 -8.89 -5.61 6.37
CA GLY A 53 -10.01 -5.31 5.49
C GLY A 53 -9.77 -4.07 4.62
N ALA A 54 -10.82 -3.63 3.92
CA ALA A 54 -10.74 -2.60 2.87
C ALA A 54 -9.75 -3.00 1.75
N MET A 55 -9.12 -2.00 1.11
CA MET A 55 -8.28 -2.18 -0.08
C MET A 55 -6.92 -1.48 0.03
N TYR A 56 -6.50 -1.10 1.23
CA TYR A 56 -5.35 -0.22 1.44
C TYR A 56 -4.41 -0.71 2.54
N ALA A 57 -3.11 -0.56 2.29
CA ALA A 57 -2.07 -0.64 3.31
C ALA A 57 -1.58 0.78 3.65
N PHE A 58 -1.14 0.96 4.89
CA PHE A 58 -0.63 2.24 5.39
C PHE A 58 0.70 2.05 6.16
N PRO A 59 1.77 1.64 5.46
CA PRO A 59 3.07 1.43 6.09
C PRO A 59 3.63 2.73 6.68
N ARG A 60 4.25 2.60 7.85
CA ARG A 60 5.05 3.63 8.49
C ARG A 60 6.48 3.57 7.95
N LEU A 61 7.01 4.74 7.62
CA LEU A 61 8.38 4.99 7.22
C LEU A 61 9.19 5.53 8.40
N THR A 62 10.38 4.95 8.61
CA THR A 62 11.45 5.53 9.40
C THR A 62 12.44 6.17 8.42
N LEU A 63 12.23 7.45 8.14
CA LEU A 63 13.05 8.21 7.19
C LEU A 63 14.37 8.65 7.84
N PRO A 64 15.50 8.61 7.11
CA PRO A 64 16.75 9.21 7.57
C PRO A 64 16.63 10.70 7.85
N GLU A 65 17.42 11.22 8.79
CA GLU A 65 17.40 12.65 9.14
C GLU A 65 17.76 13.55 7.95
N ASN A 66 18.70 13.11 7.11
CA ASN A 66 19.13 13.86 5.93
C ASN A 66 17.99 13.98 4.90
N ALA A 67 17.19 12.93 4.72
CA ALA A 67 15.98 12.98 3.89
C ALA A 67 14.95 13.97 4.47
N ILE A 68 14.74 13.95 5.78
CA ILE A 68 13.82 14.87 6.46
C ILE A 68 14.29 16.34 6.31
N LYS A 69 15.59 16.60 6.49
CA LYS A 69 16.20 17.93 6.30
C LYS A 69 16.07 18.38 4.85
N LYS A 70 16.32 17.49 3.88
CA LYS A 70 16.18 17.78 2.46
C LYS A 70 14.75 18.12 2.09
N ALA A 71 13.77 17.34 2.56
CA ALA A 71 12.35 17.63 2.34
C ALA A 71 11.98 19.02 2.89
N LYS A 72 12.41 19.34 4.11
CA LYS A 72 12.17 20.65 4.73
C LYS A 72 12.82 21.80 3.96
N SER A 73 14.04 21.62 3.43
CA SER A 73 14.73 22.68 2.68
C SER A 73 14.06 23.02 1.35
N VAL A 74 13.28 22.08 0.78
CA VAL A 74 12.45 22.33 -0.41
C VAL A 74 10.98 22.62 -0.07
N GLY A 75 10.67 22.88 1.21
CA GLY A 75 9.32 23.23 1.66
C GLY A 75 8.30 22.09 1.60
N GLN A 76 8.75 20.83 1.62
CA GLN A 76 7.89 19.65 1.52
C GLN A 76 7.79 18.89 2.84
N ALA A 77 6.64 18.22 3.05
CA ALA A 77 6.52 17.20 4.09
C ALA A 77 7.42 16.00 3.75
N PRO A 78 8.09 15.35 4.73
CA PRO A 78 9.04 14.27 4.43
C PRO A 78 8.46 13.05 3.70
N ASP A 79 7.22 12.67 3.99
CA ASP A 79 6.50 11.61 3.27
C ASP A 79 6.04 12.03 1.88
N PHE A 80 5.63 13.29 1.69
CA PHE A 80 5.39 13.85 0.35
C PHE A 80 6.66 13.79 -0.50
N PHE A 81 7.79 14.23 0.05
CA PHE A 81 9.09 14.15 -0.62
C PHE A 81 9.43 12.70 -1.01
N TYR A 82 9.27 11.74 -0.10
CA TYR A 82 9.47 10.33 -0.41
C TYR A 82 8.54 9.81 -1.51
N ALA A 83 7.25 10.18 -1.47
CA ALA A 83 6.26 9.76 -2.46
C ALA A 83 6.52 10.35 -3.86
N MET A 84 6.96 11.60 -3.94
CA MET A 84 7.36 12.24 -5.20
C MET A 84 8.59 11.58 -5.79
N GLN A 85 9.63 11.36 -4.98
CA GLN A 85 10.85 10.67 -5.41
C GLN A 85 10.53 9.24 -5.87
N LEU A 86 9.62 8.51 -5.20
CA LEU A 86 9.16 7.19 -5.62
C LEU A 86 8.51 7.27 -7.01
N LEU A 87 7.60 8.23 -7.21
CA LEU A 87 6.90 8.43 -8.48
C LEU A 87 7.89 8.72 -9.61
N GLU A 88 8.81 9.67 -9.43
CA GLU A 88 9.77 10.09 -10.45
C GLU A 88 10.73 8.97 -10.85
N ASN A 89 11.14 8.13 -9.91
CA ASN A 89 12.11 7.06 -10.16
C ASN A 89 11.49 5.75 -10.66
N THR A 90 10.21 5.49 -10.37
CA THR A 90 9.60 4.17 -10.63
C THR A 90 8.30 4.21 -11.41
N GLY A 91 7.65 5.37 -11.49
CA GLY A 91 6.28 5.53 -11.98
C GLY A 91 5.19 5.08 -10.99
N ILE A 92 5.56 4.64 -9.78
CA ILE A 92 4.60 4.20 -8.75
C ILE A 92 4.05 5.41 -8.02
N CYS A 93 2.75 5.67 -8.17
CA CYS A 93 2.06 6.74 -7.48
C CYS A 93 1.40 6.24 -6.20
N VAL A 94 1.81 6.78 -5.05
CA VAL A 94 1.21 6.54 -3.73
C VAL A 94 0.72 7.85 -3.13
N VAL A 95 -0.18 7.79 -2.16
CA VAL A 95 -0.67 9.00 -1.48
C VAL A 95 0.11 9.19 -0.17
N PRO A 96 0.79 10.32 0.06
CA PRO A 96 1.57 10.54 1.28
C PRO A 96 0.68 10.69 2.51
N GLY A 97 1.20 10.27 3.67
CA GLY A 97 0.50 10.27 4.96
C GLY A 97 0.06 11.67 5.42
N SER A 98 0.81 12.70 5.04
CA SER A 98 0.51 14.10 5.31
C SER A 98 -0.86 14.55 4.80
N GLY A 99 -1.41 13.89 3.77
CA GLY A 99 -2.76 14.15 3.26
C GLY A 99 -3.89 13.55 4.10
N PHE A 100 -3.59 12.65 5.04
CA PHE A 100 -4.58 11.93 5.86
C PHE A 100 -4.61 12.39 7.32
N GLY A 101 -3.59 13.15 7.74
CA GLY A 101 -3.29 13.34 9.15
C GLY A 101 -2.55 12.11 9.72
N GLN A 102 -1.55 12.38 10.56
CA GLN A 102 -0.73 11.37 11.21
C GLN A 102 -0.11 11.96 12.46
N LEU A 103 0.39 11.11 13.36
CA LEU A 103 1.07 11.59 14.56
C LEU A 103 2.30 12.44 14.19
N PRO A 104 2.61 13.50 14.96
CA PRO A 104 3.81 14.29 14.73
C PRO A 104 5.07 13.41 14.65
N ASN A 105 5.97 13.74 13.72
CA ASN A 105 7.22 13.00 13.48
C ASN A 105 7.04 11.52 13.09
N THR A 106 5.86 11.16 12.60
CA THR A 106 5.63 9.89 11.91
C THR A 106 5.31 10.16 10.45
N TYR A 107 5.71 9.23 9.59
CA TYR A 107 5.60 9.37 8.14
C TYR A 107 5.02 8.09 7.58
N HIS A 108 4.09 8.22 6.66
CA HIS A 108 3.39 7.08 6.07
C HIS A 108 3.13 7.34 4.60
N PHE A 109 2.69 6.30 3.89
CA PHE A 109 1.98 6.47 2.64
C PHE A 109 0.87 5.44 2.55
N ARG A 110 -0.18 5.75 1.78
CA ARG A 110 -1.23 4.79 1.43
C ARG A 110 -0.93 4.17 0.08
N THR A 111 -0.92 2.85 0.03
CA THR A 111 -0.90 2.07 -1.22
C THR A 111 -2.08 1.10 -1.28
N THR A 112 -2.34 0.52 -2.45
CA THR A 112 -3.47 -0.36 -2.71
C THR A 112 -3.05 -1.82 -2.87
N ILE A 113 -3.93 -2.75 -2.52
CA ILE A 113 -3.79 -4.20 -2.77
C ILE A 113 -4.49 -4.66 -4.06
N LEU A 114 -5.03 -3.72 -4.83
CA LEU A 114 -5.87 -4.01 -6.01
C LEU A 114 -5.17 -4.55 -7.26
N PRO A 115 -3.87 -4.28 -7.53
CA PRO A 115 -3.19 -4.87 -8.68
C PRO A 115 -3.30 -6.40 -8.70
N GLN A 116 -3.31 -7.00 -9.89
CA GLN A 116 -3.23 -8.46 -10.02
C GLN A 116 -1.91 -8.96 -9.40
N PRO A 117 -1.85 -10.19 -8.84
CA PRO A 117 -0.70 -10.69 -8.10
C PRO A 117 0.65 -10.48 -8.81
N GLU A 118 0.72 -10.75 -10.11
CA GLU A 118 1.95 -10.63 -10.89
C GLU A 118 2.41 -9.17 -10.99
N LYS A 119 1.46 -8.26 -11.23
CA LYS A 119 1.74 -6.82 -11.27
C LYS A 119 2.06 -6.26 -9.89
N LEU A 120 1.43 -6.80 -8.85
CA LEU A 120 1.69 -6.44 -7.47
C LEU A 120 3.11 -6.81 -7.06
N THR A 121 3.58 -8.00 -7.42
CA THR A 121 4.97 -8.42 -7.21
C THR A 121 5.95 -7.48 -7.92
N VAL A 122 5.69 -7.14 -9.18
CA VAL A 122 6.55 -6.20 -9.94
C VAL A 122 6.58 -4.81 -9.27
N MET A 123 5.42 -4.31 -8.84
CA MET A 123 5.33 -3.02 -8.14
C MET A 123 6.11 -3.05 -6.81
N LEU A 124 5.93 -4.09 -6.01
CA LEU A 124 6.58 -4.25 -4.72
C LEU A 124 8.11 -4.34 -4.85
N ASN A 125 8.62 -5.11 -5.82
CA ASN A 125 10.05 -5.22 -6.07
C ASN A 125 10.67 -3.87 -6.49
N LYS A 126 10.01 -3.15 -7.42
CA LYS A 126 10.47 -1.81 -7.83
C LYS A 126 10.50 -0.82 -6.67
N LEU A 127 9.48 -0.88 -5.81
CA LEU A 127 9.39 -0.02 -4.62
C LEU A 127 10.51 -0.37 -3.63
N GLU A 128 10.81 -1.65 -3.42
CA GLU A 128 11.91 -2.11 -2.57
C GLU A 128 13.28 -1.66 -3.10
N GLU A 129 13.55 -1.86 -4.38
CA GLU A 129 14.77 -1.41 -5.04
C GLU A 129 14.96 0.11 -4.90
N TYR A 130 13.91 0.88 -5.16
CA TYR A 130 13.93 2.33 -4.97
C TYR A 130 14.16 2.69 -3.50
N HIS A 131 13.46 2.04 -2.56
CA HIS A 131 13.58 2.36 -1.15
C HIS A 131 15.00 2.14 -0.64
N ASN A 132 15.65 1.05 -1.04
CA ASN A 132 17.04 0.79 -0.69
C ASN A 132 17.97 1.89 -1.21
N LYS A 133 17.82 2.29 -2.49
CA LYS A 133 18.60 3.41 -3.07
C LYS A 133 18.34 4.73 -2.33
N PHE A 134 17.09 5.03 -2.00
CA PHE A 134 16.72 6.22 -1.24
C PHE A 134 17.37 6.23 0.14
N LEU A 135 17.39 5.09 0.84
CA LEU A 135 18.06 5.01 2.13
C LEU A 135 19.56 5.26 1.99
N GLU A 136 20.22 4.67 0.99
CA GLU A 136 21.65 4.88 0.73
C GLU A 136 21.99 6.34 0.41
N GLU A 137 21.18 7.00 -0.42
CA GLU A 137 21.37 8.41 -0.82
C GLU A 137 21.29 9.36 0.39
N TYR A 138 20.42 9.05 1.34
CA TYR A 138 20.15 9.90 2.51
C TYR A 138 20.66 9.32 3.83
N LYS A 139 21.60 8.36 3.78
CA LYS A 139 22.22 7.78 4.98
C LYS A 139 22.78 8.83 5.94
#